data_AF-A0A4E9FII1-F1
#
_entry.id   AF-A0A4E9FII1-F1
#
_cell.length_a   1.000
_cell.length_b   1.000
_cell.length_c   1.000
_cell.angle_alpha   90.00
_cell.angle_beta   90.00
_cell.angle_gamma   90.00
#
_symmetry.space_group_name_H-M   'P 1'
#
loop_
_entity.id
_entity.type
_entity.pdbx_description
1 polymer ?
#
loop_
_entity_poly.entity_id
_entity_poly.type
_entity_poly.pdbx_seq_one_letter_code
_entity_poly.pdbx_strand_id
1 'polypeptide(L)'
;MNLTVLSKELCKLSTANQKVNEFTGRLHELRAALNELREICMFITHCEKLSAELESERRSHADELRQINQDINHLEDTFKSLKNGNDAKKDSIAQKYREIERDLNRTNEILCESGISETDLLTNEILFPSQFDEVIDNNTTNHLALTTPLVLNQLSHLSFLEMLNRHRNHILEASDRLLCTSGGGTTTVTPSITGIMSAISESAKMKKCQSCEQLIHRNAPICPRCKAKSRSKYSKRLRKFE
;
A
#
# COMPACT_ATOMS: atom_id res chain seq x y z
N MET A 1 10.54 -52.69 79.30
CA MET A 1 10.61 -51.42 78.53
C MET A 1 9.84 -50.36 79.30
N ASN A 2 10.43 -49.19 79.55
CA ASN A 2 9.75 -48.10 80.24
C ASN A 2 8.80 -47.38 79.27
N LEU A 3 7.48 -47.51 79.47
CA LEU A 3 6.45 -46.93 78.60
C LEU A 3 6.64 -45.43 78.37
N THR A 4 7.16 -44.71 79.37
CA THR A 4 7.39 -43.26 79.30
C THR A 4 8.49 -42.89 78.29
N VAL A 5 9.51 -43.73 78.14
CA VAL A 5 10.58 -43.52 77.16
C VAL A 5 10.02 -43.74 75.76
N LEU A 6 9.27 -44.82 75.53
CA LEU A 6 8.64 -45.10 74.24
C LEU A 6 7.68 -43.99 73.81
N SER A 7 6.87 -43.46 74.74
CA SER A 7 5.97 -42.33 74.48
C SER A 7 6.71 -41.06 74.05
N LYS A 8 7.82 -40.73 74.73
CA LYS A 8 8.68 -39.59 74.36
C LYS A 8 9.29 -39.77 72.97
N GLU A 9 9.79 -40.96 72.64
CA GLU A 9 10.35 -41.24 71.32
C GLU A 9 9.28 -41.20 70.21
N LEU A 10 8.06 -41.71 70.47
CA LEU A 10 6.95 -41.61 69.51
C LEU A 10 6.54 -40.15 69.27
N CYS A 11 6.54 -39.30 70.30
CA CYS A 11 6.27 -37.87 70.17
C CYS A 11 7.34 -37.15 69.34
N LYS A 12 8.62 -37.46 69.54
CA LYS A 12 9.72 -36.95 68.70
C LYS A 12 9.56 -37.37 67.24
N LEU A 13 9.25 -38.65 67.00
CA LEU A 13 9.05 -39.18 65.65
C LEU A 13 7.86 -38.52 64.96
N SER A 14 6.75 -38.32 65.67
CA SER A 14 5.57 -37.60 65.17
C SER A 14 5.92 -36.16 64.78
N THR A 15 6.64 -35.45 65.65
CA THR A 15 7.09 -34.07 65.40
C THR A 15 8.04 -34.00 64.19
N ALA A 16 8.99 -34.93 64.08
CA ALA A 16 9.90 -35.01 62.94
C ALA A 16 9.14 -35.28 61.63
N ASN A 17 8.17 -36.20 61.64
CA ASN A 17 7.34 -36.49 60.48
C ASN A 17 6.50 -35.26 60.07
N GLN A 18 5.90 -34.55 61.02
CA GLN A 18 5.22 -33.29 60.73
C GLN A 18 6.14 -32.28 60.05
N LYS A 19 7.38 -32.11 60.54
CA LYS A 19 8.36 -31.19 59.94
C LYS A 19 8.79 -31.61 58.54
N VAL A 20 8.93 -32.91 58.27
CA VAL A 20 9.20 -33.44 56.93
C VAL A 20 8.04 -33.16 55.96
N ASN A 21 6.79 -33.30 56.42
CA ASN A 21 5.61 -32.98 55.62
C ASN A 21 5.51 -31.48 55.31
N GLU A 22 5.73 -30.62 56.31
CA GLU A 22 5.80 -29.16 56.13
C GLU A 22 6.90 -28.77 55.12
N PHE A 23 8.09 -29.37 55.23
CA PHE A 23 9.19 -29.13 54.28
C PHE A 23 8.84 -29.61 52.86
N THR A 24 8.23 -30.79 52.74
CA THR A 24 7.84 -31.36 51.44
C THR A 24 6.78 -30.49 50.76
N GLY A 25 5.82 -29.94 51.51
CA GLY A 25 4.85 -28.97 51.00
C GLY A 25 5.53 -27.71 50.46
N ARG A 26 6.44 -27.09 51.23
CA ARG A 26 7.19 -25.92 50.77
C ARG A 26 8.08 -26.22 49.55
N LEU A 27 8.68 -27.41 49.48
CA LEU A 27 9.47 -27.83 48.33
C LEU A 27 8.61 -27.98 47.07
N HIS A 28 7.39 -28.49 47.22
CA HIS A 28 6.43 -28.58 46.11
C HIS A 28 5.99 -27.19 45.63
N GLU A 29 5.65 -26.28 46.54
CA GLU A 29 5.33 -24.88 46.21
C GLU A 29 6.46 -24.18 45.44
N LEU A 30 7.71 -24.33 45.90
CA LEU A 30 8.87 -23.77 45.21
C LEU A 30 9.05 -24.34 43.80
N ARG A 31 8.85 -25.66 43.63
CA ARG A 31 8.94 -26.31 42.31
C ARG A 31 7.84 -25.82 41.36
N ALA A 32 6.62 -25.64 41.86
CA ALA A 32 5.52 -25.09 41.08
C ALA A 32 5.83 -23.66 40.62
N ALA A 33 6.31 -22.80 41.52
CA ALA A 33 6.70 -21.42 41.20
C ALA A 33 7.88 -21.35 40.20
N LEU A 34 8.87 -22.24 40.32
CA LEU A 34 9.98 -22.33 39.35
C LEU A 34 9.50 -22.77 37.96
N ASN A 35 8.53 -23.68 37.88
CA ASN A 35 7.95 -24.08 36.61
C ASN A 35 7.15 -22.95 35.97
N GLU A 36 6.34 -22.22 36.75
CA GLU A 36 5.61 -21.05 36.28
C GLU A 36 6.57 -19.96 35.76
N LEU A 37 7.64 -19.66 36.51
CA LEU A 37 8.68 -18.72 36.07
C LEU A 37 9.31 -19.15 34.75
N ARG A 38 9.60 -20.44 34.58
CA ARG A 38 10.17 -20.98 33.34
C ARG A 38 9.24 -20.75 32.15
N GLU A 39 7.95 -21.03 32.29
CA GLU A 39 6.96 -20.80 31.23
C GLU A 39 6.85 -19.31 30.88
N ILE A 40 6.86 -18.43 31.89
CA ILE A 40 6.86 -16.97 31.67
C ILE A 40 8.11 -16.54 30.89
N CYS A 41 9.29 -17.02 31.26
CA CYS A 41 10.53 -16.70 30.53
C CYS A 41 10.49 -17.18 29.07
N MET A 42 9.94 -18.37 28.81
CA MET A 42 9.75 -18.89 27.46
C MET A 42 8.77 -18.02 26.65
N PHE A 43 7.66 -17.59 27.27
CA PHE A 43 6.70 -16.70 26.64
C PHE A 43 7.30 -15.32 26.32
N ILE A 44 8.06 -14.73 27.24
CA ILE A 44 8.76 -13.46 27.00
C ILE A 44 9.71 -13.58 25.80
N THR A 45 10.49 -14.66 25.73
CA THR A 45 11.40 -14.92 24.61
C THR A 45 10.62 -15.01 23.28
N HIS A 46 9.44 -15.64 23.28
CA HIS A 46 8.59 -15.70 22.10
C HIS A 46 8.05 -14.32 21.69
N CYS A 47 7.62 -13.50 22.65
CA CYS A 47 7.19 -12.13 22.39
C CYS A 47 8.31 -11.25 21.83
N GLU A 48 9.53 -11.38 22.33
CA GLU A 48 10.70 -10.66 21.84
C GLU A 48 11.02 -11.04 20.39
N LYS A 49 10.97 -12.34 20.07
CA LYS A 49 11.15 -12.84 18.70
C LYS A 49 10.08 -12.26 17.75
N LEU A 50 8.81 -12.33 18.13
CA LEU A 50 7.71 -11.79 17.33
C LEU A 50 7.84 -10.27 17.14
N SER A 51 8.24 -9.54 18.18
CA SER A 51 8.51 -8.10 18.08
C SER A 51 9.63 -7.79 17.09
N ALA A 52 10.68 -8.61 17.03
CA ALA A 52 11.78 -8.43 16.09
C ALA A 52 11.34 -8.70 14.63
N GLU A 53 10.51 -9.72 14.41
CA GLU A 53 9.91 -10.05 13.11
C GLU A 53 9.01 -8.90 12.62
N LEU A 54 8.11 -8.41 13.47
CA LEU A 54 7.23 -7.27 13.14
C LEU A 54 8.01 -6.00 12.84
N GLU A 55 9.08 -5.72 13.58
CA GLU A 55 9.93 -4.56 13.32
C GLU A 55 10.72 -4.70 12.01
N SER A 56 11.04 -5.94 11.60
CA SER A 56 11.62 -6.22 10.29
C SER A 56 10.63 -6.00 9.16
N GLU A 57 9.39 -6.49 9.30
CA GLU A 57 8.30 -6.27 8.33
C GLU A 57 7.97 -4.77 8.20
N ARG A 58 7.88 -4.06 9.33
CA ARG A 58 7.67 -2.60 9.35
C ARG A 58 8.75 -1.85 8.58
N ARG A 59 10.02 -2.29 8.67
CA ARG A 59 11.14 -1.71 7.91
C ARG A 59 11.03 -2.02 6.42
N SER A 60 10.70 -3.25 6.04
CA SER A 60 10.46 -3.65 4.64
C SER A 60 9.38 -2.77 3.98
N HIS A 61 8.22 -2.64 4.64
CA HIS A 61 7.13 -1.80 4.13
C HIS A 61 7.52 -0.31 4.04
N ALA A 62 8.36 0.19 4.95
CA ALA A 62 8.85 1.56 4.88
C ALA A 62 9.77 1.80 3.66
N ASP A 63 10.57 0.82 3.29
CA ASP A 63 11.45 0.89 2.12
C ASP A 63 10.66 0.72 0.80
N GLU A 64 9.66 -0.17 0.76
CA GLU A 64 8.72 -0.28 -0.36
C GLU A 64 7.98 1.04 -0.61
N LEU A 65 7.49 1.69 0.46
CA LEU A 65 6.85 3.01 0.34
C LEU A 65 7.82 4.08 -0.19
N ARG A 66 9.10 4.03 0.18
CA ARG A 66 10.11 4.94 -0.38
C ARG A 66 10.32 4.67 -1.87
N GLN A 67 10.41 3.41 -2.27
CA GLN A 67 10.57 3.03 -3.67
C GLN A 67 9.37 3.49 -4.51
N ILE A 68 8.14 3.26 -4.04
CA ILE A 68 6.92 3.72 -4.71
C ILE A 68 6.93 5.25 -4.89
N ASN A 69 7.34 6.01 -3.86
CA ASN A 69 7.43 7.46 -3.98
C ASN A 69 8.51 7.91 -4.97
N GLN A 70 9.64 7.20 -5.06
CA GLN A 70 10.68 7.46 -6.07
C GLN A 70 10.16 7.16 -7.48
N ASP A 71 9.47 6.03 -7.66
CA ASP A 71 8.90 5.62 -8.94
C ASP A 71 7.82 6.61 -9.41
N ILE A 72 6.96 7.09 -8.50
CA ILE A 72 5.98 8.15 -8.80
C ILE A 72 6.68 9.39 -9.34
N ASN A 73 7.70 9.89 -8.65
CA ASN A 73 8.43 11.08 -9.11
C ASN A 73 9.09 10.84 -10.48
N HIS A 74 9.69 9.67 -10.69
CA HIS A 74 10.32 9.32 -11.96
C HIS A 74 9.32 9.23 -13.12
N LEU A 75 8.14 8.65 -12.88
CA LEU A 75 7.05 8.58 -13.85
C LEU A 75 6.47 9.97 -14.15
N GLU A 76 6.32 10.83 -13.14
CA GLU A 76 5.88 12.22 -13.31
C GLU A 76 6.86 13.02 -14.20
N ASP A 77 8.17 12.89 -13.95
CA ASP A 77 9.21 13.52 -14.77
C ASP A 77 9.20 12.99 -16.21
N THR A 78 9.07 11.67 -16.39
CA THR A 78 8.98 11.03 -17.71
C THR A 78 7.75 11.51 -18.46
N PHE A 79 6.59 11.54 -17.81
CA PHE A 79 5.34 12.01 -18.39
C PHE A 79 5.44 13.48 -18.81
N LYS A 80 6.02 14.34 -17.96
CA LYS A 80 6.25 15.75 -18.27
C LYS A 80 7.18 15.92 -19.48
N SER A 81 8.25 15.13 -19.56
CA SER A 81 9.18 15.14 -20.70
C SER A 81 8.48 14.72 -22.01
N LEU A 82 7.72 13.63 -21.97
CA LEU A 82 6.95 13.15 -23.13
C LEU A 82 5.89 14.15 -23.57
N LYS A 83 5.16 14.75 -22.62
CA LYS A 83 4.17 15.79 -22.90
C LYS A 83 4.81 17.00 -23.57
N ASN A 84 5.90 17.54 -23.02
CA ASN A 84 6.63 18.65 -23.60
C ASN A 84 7.15 18.32 -25.02
N GLY A 85 7.65 17.09 -25.22
CA GLY A 85 8.10 16.62 -26.52
C GLY A 85 6.96 16.48 -27.55
N ASN A 86 5.77 16.06 -27.09
CA ASN A 86 4.58 15.97 -27.93
C ASN A 86 4.06 17.37 -28.30
N ASP A 87 3.98 18.29 -27.33
CA ASP A 87 3.54 19.66 -27.55
C ASP A 87 4.49 20.39 -28.53
N ALA A 88 5.82 20.23 -28.36
CA ALA A 88 6.80 20.77 -29.30
C ALA A 88 6.67 20.19 -30.73
N LYS A 89 6.34 18.91 -30.86
CA LYS A 89 6.06 18.28 -32.17
C LYS A 89 4.77 18.82 -32.79
N LYS A 90 3.71 18.98 -32.00
CA LYS A 90 2.45 19.59 -32.46
C LYS A 90 2.68 21.01 -32.95
N ASP A 91 3.44 21.82 -32.22
CA ASP A 91 3.79 23.18 -32.63
C ASP A 91 4.63 23.20 -33.92
N SER A 92 5.60 22.29 -34.05
CA SER A 92 6.40 22.14 -35.27
C SER A 92 5.55 21.74 -36.48
N ILE A 93 4.61 20.81 -36.30
CA ILE A 93 3.66 20.40 -37.35
C ILE A 93 2.77 21.58 -37.74
N ALA A 94 2.17 22.27 -36.76
CA ALA A 94 1.33 23.45 -37.02
C ALA A 94 2.08 24.57 -37.75
N GLN A 95 3.37 24.77 -37.44
CA GLN A 95 4.23 25.71 -38.15
C GLN A 95 4.46 25.30 -39.61
N LYS A 96 4.73 24.01 -39.88
CA LYS A 96 4.87 23.50 -41.25
C LYS A 96 3.57 23.64 -42.05
N TYR A 97 2.42 23.39 -41.45
CA TYR A 97 1.12 23.63 -42.09
C TYR A 97 0.98 25.10 -42.52
N ARG A 98 1.32 26.06 -41.65
CA ARG A 98 1.29 27.50 -41.99
C ARG A 98 2.31 27.90 -43.07
N GLU A 99 3.44 27.23 -43.14
CA GLU A 99 4.42 27.43 -44.23
C GLU A 99 3.85 26.96 -45.55
N ILE A 100 3.31 25.74 -45.58
CA ILE A 100 2.73 25.15 -46.79
C ILE A 100 1.50 25.94 -47.25
N GLU A 101 0.65 26.43 -46.34
CA GLU A 101 -0.50 27.28 -46.68
C GLU A 101 -0.06 28.61 -47.34
N ARG A 102 1.03 29.21 -46.87
CA ARG A 102 1.61 30.42 -47.51
C ARG A 102 2.16 30.11 -48.90
N ASP A 103 2.88 28.99 -49.05
CA ASP A 103 3.42 28.57 -50.34
C ASP A 103 2.30 28.21 -51.34
N LEU A 104 1.22 27.59 -50.86
CA LEU A 104 0.01 27.32 -51.64
C LEU A 104 -0.59 28.62 -52.18
N ASN A 105 -0.85 29.59 -51.30
CA ASN A 105 -1.40 30.89 -51.69
C ASN A 105 -0.49 31.62 -52.68
N ARG A 106 0.83 31.62 -52.43
CA ARG A 106 1.80 32.24 -53.33
C ARG A 106 1.84 31.56 -54.71
N THR A 107 1.70 30.24 -54.74
CA THR A 107 1.63 29.48 -56.00
C THR A 107 0.35 29.83 -56.75
N ASN A 108 -0.80 29.87 -56.07
CA ASN A 108 -2.08 30.25 -56.67
C ASN A 108 -2.05 31.67 -57.26
N GLU A 109 -1.42 32.64 -56.58
CA GLU A 109 -1.18 33.99 -57.13
C GLU A 109 -0.43 33.94 -58.47
N ILE A 110 0.66 33.17 -58.56
CA ILE A 110 1.48 33.03 -59.78
C ILE A 110 0.70 32.33 -60.91
N LEU A 111 -0.12 31.32 -60.56
CA LEU A 111 -0.98 30.63 -61.53
C LEU A 111 -2.01 31.60 -62.13
N CYS A 112 -2.66 32.42 -61.30
CA CYS A 112 -3.57 33.47 -61.76
C CYS A 112 -2.87 34.49 -62.67
N GLU A 113 -1.67 34.96 -62.30
CA GLU A 113 -0.87 35.89 -63.12
C GLU A 113 -0.49 35.28 -64.48
N SER A 114 -0.38 33.95 -64.57
CA SER A 114 -0.04 33.20 -65.78
C SER A 114 -1.25 32.88 -66.67
N GLY A 115 -2.46 33.33 -66.31
CA GLY A 115 -3.68 33.13 -67.08
C GLY A 115 -4.41 31.81 -66.82
N ILE A 116 -4.11 31.13 -65.71
CA ILE A 116 -4.82 29.93 -65.28
C ILE A 116 -6.14 30.35 -64.63
N SER A 117 -7.22 29.65 -64.98
CA SER A 117 -8.56 29.95 -64.48
C SER A 117 -8.67 29.70 -62.97
N GLU A 118 -9.51 30.46 -62.28
CA GLU A 118 -9.74 30.30 -60.83
C GLU A 118 -10.24 28.89 -60.45
N THR A 119 -10.88 28.19 -61.39
CA THR A 119 -11.34 26.81 -61.21
C THR A 119 -10.22 25.76 -61.22
N ASP A 120 -9.02 26.11 -61.71
CA ASP A 120 -7.88 25.20 -61.81
C ASP A 120 -6.80 25.47 -60.73
N LEU A 121 -7.11 26.31 -59.74
CA LEU A 121 -6.19 26.61 -58.65
C LEU A 121 -6.04 25.43 -57.68
N LEU A 122 -4.88 25.39 -57.01
CA LEU A 122 -4.58 24.36 -56.03
C LEU A 122 -5.48 24.57 -54.80
N THR A 123 -6.29 23.56 -54.48
CA THR A 123 -7.19 23.59 -53.33
C THR A 123 -6.51 23.04 -52.08
N ASN A 124 -7.02 23.43 -50.91
CA ASN A 124 -6.60 22.89 -49.62
C ASN A 124 -6.75 21.36 -49.53
N GLU A 125 -7.60 20.74 -50.35
CA GLU A 125 -7.73 19.27 -50.41
C GLU A 125 -6.41 18.56 -50.76
N ILE A 126 -5.50 19.24 -51.49
CA ILE A 126 -4.16 18.72 -51.80
C ILE A 126 -3.29 18.63 -50.53
N LEU A 127 -3.56 19.48 -49.52
CA LEU A 127 -2.83 19.53 -48.25
C LEU A 127 -3.30 18.47 -47.24
N PHE A 128 -4.51 17.93 -47.41
CA PHE A 128 -5.13 16.99 -46.49
C PHE A 128 -5.38 15.64 -47.16
N PRO A 129 -4.39 14.73 -47.18
CA PRO A 129 -4.71 13.32 -47.21
C PRO A 129 -5.61 13.07 -46.00
N SER A 130 -6.79 12.48 -46.21
CA SER A 130 -7.77 12.05 -45.20
C SER A 130 -7.22 11.16 -44.07
N GLN A 131 -5.91 10.91 -44.06
CA GLN A 131 -5.16 10.12 -43.10
C GLN A 131 -4.67 10.94 -41.88
N PHE A 132 -4.73 12.28 -41.89
CA PHE A 132 -4.20 13.10 -40.78
C PHE A 132 -5.15 13.25 -39.58
N ASP A 133 -6.47 13.15 -39.78
CA ASP A 133 -7.44 13.29 -38.69
C ASP A 133 -7.43 12.11 -37.70
N GLU A 134 -7.06 10.89 -38.14
CA GLU A 134 -7.00 9.71 -37.26
C GLU A 134 -5.84 9.75 -36.25
N VAL A 135 -4.80 10.55 -36.48
CA VAL A 135 -3.60 10.56 -35.62
C VAL A 135 -3.76 11.46 -34.40
N ILE A 136 -4.69 12.41 -34.44
CA ILE A 136 -4.87 13.41 -33.37
C ILE A 136 -5.85 12.91 -32.30
N ASP A 137 -6.90 12.17 -32.68
CA ASP A 137 -7.93 11.69 -31.73
C ASP A 137 -7.57 10.38 -31.02
N ASN A 138 -6.81 9.48 -31.66
CA ASN A 138 -6.51 8.15 -31.12
C ASN A 138 -5.55 8.13 -29.91
N ASN A 139 -4.92 9.27 -29.57
CA ASN A 139 -4.04 9.39 -28.41
C ASN A 139 -4.74 9.93 -27.15
N THR A 140 -5.93 10.51 -27.29
CA THR A 140 -6.73 11.03 -26.17
C THR A 140 -7.59 9.94 -25.52
N THR A 141 -8.02 8.94 -26.29
CA THR A 141 -8.92 7.86 -25.83
C THR A 141 -8.19 6.76 -25.04
N ASN A 142 -6.88 6.58 -25.28
CA ASN A 142 -6.07 5.58 -24.58
C ASN A 142 -5.44 6.07 -23.26
N HIS A 143 -5.48 7.39 -22.99
CA HIS A 143 -4.87 7.98 -21.79
C HIS A 143 -5.86 8.12 -20.61
N LEU A 144 -7.18 7.97 -20.83
CA LEU A 144 -8.19 8.06 -19.76
C LEU A 144 -8.45 6.75 -19.00
N ALA A 145 -7.98 5.59 -19.50
CA ALA A 145 -8.12 4.32 -18.79
C ALA A 145 -7.17 4.20 -17.58
N LEU A 146 -6.06 4.95 -17.57
CA LEU A 146 -5.06 4.93 -16.49
C LEU A 146 -5.23 6.06 -15.46
N THR A 147 -6.18 6.98 -15.68
CA THR A 147 -6.45 8.12 -14.81
C THR A 147 -7.84 8.01 -14.18
N THR A 148 -8.08 6.97 -13.38
CA THR A 148 -9.30 6.90 -12.54
C THR A 148 -8.96 6.87 -11.04
N PRO A 149 -8.61 7.99 -10.40
CA PRO A 149 -8.62 8.09 -8.95
C PRO A 149 -10.01 8.56 -8.49
N LEU A 150 -11.08 7.84 -8.85
CA LEU A 150 -12.43 8.19 -8.39
C LEU A 150 -13.34 7.01 -8.01
N VAL A 151 -12.90 5.76 -8.18
CA VAL A 151 -13.65 4.56 -7.76
C VAL A 151 -12.91 3.74 -6.68
N LEU A 152 -11.82 4.28 -6.12
CA LEU A 152 -11.03 3.60 -5.08
C LEU A 152 -11.51 3.89 -3.64
N ASN A 153 -12.47 4.79 -3.46
CA ASN A 153 -12.96 5.17 -2.13
C ASN A 153 -14.15 4.31 -1.64
N GLN A 154 -14.59 3.33 -2.44
CA GLN A 154 -15.71 2.43 -2.12
C GLN A 154 -15.35 0.94 -2.19
N LEU A 155 -14.14 0.60 -2.66
CA LEU A 155 -13.67 -0.78 -2.69
C LEU A 155 -13.00 -1.09 -1.36
N SER A 156 -13.46 -2.15 -0.69
CA SER A 156 -12.76 -2.70 0.46
C SER A 156 -11.29 -2.93 0.09
N HIS A 157 -10.36 -2.63 1.00
CA HIS A 157 -8.92 -2.77 0.76
C HIS A 157 -8.52 -4.16 0.22
N LEU A 158 -9.35 -5.19 0.46
CA LEU A 158 -9.21 -6.55 -0.09
C LEU A 158 -9.48 -6.62 -1.59
N SER A 159 -10.52 -5.96 -2.10
CA SER A 159 -10.86 -5.93 -3.52
C SER A 159 -9.78 -5.25 -4.36
N PHE A 160 -9.14 -4.21 -3.82
CA PHE A 160 -8.04 -3.54 -4.50
C PHE A 160 -6.78 -4.41 -4.55
N LEU A 161 -6.43 -5.07 -3.45
CA LEU A 161 -5.29 -6.00 -3.39
C LEU A 161 -5.50 -7.23 -4.28
N GLU A 162 -6.72 -7.78 -4.33
CA GLU A 162 -7.08 -8.88 -5.25
C GLU A 162 -7.01 -8.43 -6.72
N MET A 163 -7.45 -7.22 -7.03
CA MET A 163 -7.37 -6.65 -8.39
C MET A 163 -5.92 -6.41 -8.82
N LEU A 164 -5.07 -5.89 -7.92
CA LEU A 164 -3.63 -5.74 -8.16
C LEU A 164 -2.94 -7.10 -8.34
N ASN A 165 -3.28 -8.11 -7.52
CA ASN A 165 -2.75 -9.45 -7.70
C ASN A 165 -3.18 -10.10 -9.02
N ARG A 166 -4.42 -9.87 -9.49
CA ARG A 166 -4.87 -10.31 -10.82
C ARG A 166 -4.08 -9.63 -11.95
N HIS A 167 -3.82 -8.33 -11.85
CA HIS A 167 -3.00 -7.62 -12.83
C HIS A 167 -1.54 -8.08 -12.82
N ARG A 168 -0.97 -8.36 -11.63
CA ARG A 168 0.39 -8.89 -11.51
C ARG A 168 0.54 -10.24 -12.21
N ASN A 169 -0.43 -11.13 -12.07
CA ASN A 169 -0.43 -12.43 -12.74
C ASN A 169 -0.60 -12.29 -14.27
N HIS A 170 -1.42 -11.35 -14.76
CA HIS A 170 -1.56 -11.12 -16.19
C HIS A 170 -0.31 -10.51 -16.85
N ILE A 171 0.45 -9.66 -16.15
CA ILE A 171 1.70 -9.06 -16.67
C ILE A 171 2.84 -10.10 -16.70
N LEU A 172 2.88 -11.01 -15.72
CA LEU A 172 3.81 -12.14 -15.70
C LEU A 172 3.45 -13.20 -16.75
N GLU A 173 2.16 -13.55 -16.91
CA GLU A 173 1.71 -14.49 -17.97
C GLU A 173 1.89 -13.93 -19.39
N ALA A 174 1.85 -12.61 -19.57
CA ALA A 174 2.18 -11.98 -20.85
C ALA A 174 3.68 -11.98 -21.15
N SER A 175 4.54 -12.04 -20.13
CA SER A 175 6.00 -12.09 -20.27
C SER A 175 6.53 -13.52 -20.46
N ASP A 176 5.83 -14.54 -19.94
CA ASP A 176 6.23 -15.95 -20.08
C ASP A 176 5.81 -16.61 -21.41
N ARG A 177 5.11 -15.89 -22.29
CA ARG A 177 4.77 -16.40 -23.64
C ARG A 177 5.89 -16.29 -24.67
N LEU A 178 7.09 -15.84 -24.29
CA LEU A 178 8.25 -15.71 -25.17
C LEU A 178 9.42 -16.67 -24.86
N LEU A 179 9.38 -17.45 -23.78
CA LEU A 179 10.45 -18.40 -23.45
C LEU A 179 9.90 -19.80 -23.11
N CYS A 180 10.17 -20.74 -24.02
CA CYS A 180 10.50 -22.14 -23.73
C CYS A 180 9.41 -23.08 -23.17
N THR A 181 8.92 -23.87 -24.11
CA THR A 181 8.38 -25.23 -24.00
C THR A 181 9.04 -26.16 -22.97
N SER A 182 8.18 -26.97 -22.34
CA SER A 182 8.37 -28.31 -21.74
C SER A 182 8.66 -28.43 -20.23
N GLY A 183 7.81 -29.21 -19.53
CA GLY A 183 8.24 -30.01 -18.38
C GLY A 183 7.43 -29.97 -17.07
N GLY A 184 6.24 -30.59 -17.05
CA GLY A 184 5.72 -31.50 -15.99
C GLY A 184 5.68 -31.14 -14.48
N GLY A 185 4.47 -31.23 -13.89
CA GLY A 185 4.08 -31.79 -12.56
C GLY A 185 4.82 -31.31 -11.28
N THR A 186 4.22 -31.07 -10.11
CA THR A 186 3.02 -31.61 -9.46
C THR A 186 2.81 -30.84 -8.14
N THR A 187 1.55 -30.52 -7.84
CA THR A 187 0.88 -30.41 -6.51
C THR A 187 1.69 -30.28 -5.21
N THR A 188 1.49 -29.18 -4.47
CA THR A 188 1.53 -29.17 -2.99
C THR A 188 0.64 -28.07 -2.37
N VAL A 189 -0.49 -28.52 -1.82
CA VAL A 189 -1.20 -28.15 -0.57
C VAL A 189 -0.88 -26.79 0.10
N THR A 190 -1.88 -25.92 0.23
CA THR A 190 -1.88 -24.76 1.16
C THR A 190 -3.09 -24.81 2.10
N PRO A 191 -2.92 -24.59 3.42
CA PRO A 191 -4.01 -24.63 4.38
C PRO A 191 -4.76 -23.28 4.47
N SER A 192 -6.07 -23.37 4.67
CA SER A 192 -7.00 -22.25 4.83
C SER A 192 -6.69 -21.37 6.04
N ILE A 193 -6.39 -20.09 5.78
CA ILE A 193 -6.34 -19.02 6.80
C ILE A 193 -7.73 -18.36 6.85
N THR A 194 -8.72 -19.08 7.36
CA THR A 194 -10.06 -18.55 7.68
C THR A 194 -10.17 -18.40 9.20
N GLY A 195 -9.72 -17.26 9.74
CA GLY A 195 -9.79 -17.05 11.20
C GLY A 195 -9.41 -15.67 11.75
N ILE A 196 -8.70 -14.82 10.98
CA ILE A 196 -8.12 -13.56 11.52
C ILE A 196 -8.85 -12.30 11.00
N MET A 197 -9.81 -12.45 10.09
CA MET A 197 -10.47 -11.30 9.42
C MET A 197 -11.49 -10.53 10.28
N SER A 198 -11.89 -11.05 11.46
CA SER A 198 -12.95 -10.42 12.27
C SER A 198 -12.47 -9.29 13.18
N ALA A 199 -11.16 -9.02 13.29
CA ALA A 199 -10.62 -7.98 14.17
C ALA A 199 -10.29 -6.64 13.46
N ILE A 200 -10.43 -6.58 12.13
CA ILE A 200 -10.02 -5.41 11.32
C ILE A 200 -11.26 -4.58 10.87
N SER A 201 -12.46 -4.93 11.35
CA SER A 201 -13.73 -4.29 10.94
C SER A 201 -14.25 -3.22 11.91
N GLU A 202 -13.41 -2.56 12.70
CA GLU A 202 -13.87 -1.36 13.43
C GLU A 202 -13.83 -0.18 12.47
N SER A 203 -14.99 0.13 11.88
CA SER A 203 -15.19 1.31 11.03
C SER A 203 -14.57 2.53 11.70
N ALA A 204 -13.58 3.12 11.03
CA ALA A 204 -12.73 4.15 11.61
C ALA A 204 -13.59 5.29 12.19
N LYS A 205 -13.65 5.38 13.52
CA LYS A 205 -14.47 6.39 14.23
C LYS A 205 -14.08 7.78 13.72
N MET A 206 -15.04 8.49 13.13
CA MET A 206 -14.86 9.85 12.63
C MET A 206 -15.20 10.88 13.72
N LYS A 207 -14.57 12.06 13.67
CA LYS A 207 -14.94 13.27 14.43
C LYS A 207 -15.12 14.43 13.46
N LYS A 208 -15.93 15.43 13.80
CA LYS A 208 -16.00 16.68 13.02
C LYS A 208 -14.81 17.59 13.37
N CYS A 209 -14.24 18.25 12.36
CA CYS A 209 -13.27 19.32 12.56
C CYS A 209 -13.94 20.49 13.30
N GLN A 210 -13.28 21.05 14.32
CA GLN A 210 -13.81 22.20 15.06
C GLN A 210 -13.82 23.52 14.26
N SER A 211 -13.08 23.61 13.15
CA SER A 211 -12.99 24.84 12.35
C SER A 211 -13.84 24.82 11.08
N CYS A 212 -13.97 23.69 10.39
CA CYS A 212 -14.72 23.60 9.14
C CYS A 212 -15.79 22.49 9.12
N GLU A 213 -16.04 21.85 10.27
CA GLU A 213 -17.07 20.82 10.47
C GLU A 213 -16.95 19.54 9.63
N GLN A 214 -15.93 19.42 8.77
CA GLN A 214 -15.69 18.22 7.97
C GLN A 214 -15.39 17.00 8.86
N LEU A 215 -15.89 15.83 8.46
CA LEU A 215 -15.51 14.55 9.06
C LEU A 215 -14.02 14.25 8.83
N ILE A 216 -13.30 14.04 9.92
CA ILE A 216 -11.88 13.66 9.97
C ILE A 216 -11.71 12.45 10.88
N HIS A 217 -10.65 11.67 10.70
CA HIS A 217 -10.34 10.54 11.58
C HIS A 217 -10.25 11.00 13.06
N ARG A 218 -10.79 10.22 14.01
CA ARG A 218 -10.84 10.60 15.44
C ARG A 218 -9.46 10.97 16.01
N ASN A 219 -8.40 10.35 15.50
CA ASN A 219 -7.02 10.59 15.93
C ASN A 219 -6.20 11.50 15.01
N ALA A 220 -6.79 12.08 13.94
CA ALA A 220 -6.06 13.01 13.08
C ALA A 220 -5.64 14.27 13.86
N PRO A 221 -4.36 14.64 13.92
CA PRO A 221 -3.90 15.83 14.65
C PRO A 221 -4.25 17.14 13.93
N ILE A 222 -4.43 17.09 12.61
CA ILE A 222 -4.67 18.26 11.75
C ILE A 222 -5.81 17.93 10.78
N CYS A 223 -6.71 18.88 10.52
CA CYS A 223 -7.74 18.72 9.50
C CYS A 223 -7.11 18.77 8.09
N PRO A 224 -7.35 17.77 7.21
CA PRO A 224 -6.79 17.78 5.87
C PRO A 224 -7.34 18.91 4.99
N ARG A 225 -8.58 19.36 5.25
CA ARG A 225 -9.27 20.45 4.51
C ARG A 225 -8.77 21.83 4.93
N CYS A 226 -8.89 22.20 6.20
CA CYS A 226 -8.59 23.58 6.65
C CYS A 226 -7.24 23.75 7.35
N LYS A 227 -6.48 22.67 7.53
CA LYS A 227 -5.18 22.65 8.24
C LYS A 227 -5.22 23.10 9.71
N ALA A 228 -6.39 23.31 10.30
CA ALA A 228 -6.52 23.61 11.71
C ALA A 228 -6.13 22.39 12.57
N LYS A 229 -5.40 22.63 13.67
CA LYS A 229 -5.07 21.61 14.67
C LYS A 229 -6.36 21.16 15.35
N SER A 230 -6.65 19.86 15.28
CA SER A 230 -7.79 19.32 16.00
C SER A 230 -7.34 18.95 17.41
N ARG A 231 -7.98 19.55 18.43
CA ARG A 231 -7.72 19.19 19.83
C ARG A 231 -8.64 18.04 20.23
N SER A 232 -8.08 16.95 20.75
CA SER A 232 -8.88 15.94 21.42
C SER A 232 -9.49 16.55 22.68
N LYS A 233 -10.79 16.32 22.94
CA LYS A 233 -11.46 16.76 24.19
C LYS A 233 -10.81 16.20 25.46
N TYR A 234 -10.05 15.11 25.35
CA TYR A 234 -9.21 14.60 26.43
C TYR A 234 -7.83 15.26 26.36
N SER A 235 -7.67 16.38 27.06
CA SER A 235 -6.34 16.90 27.41
C SER A 235 -5.67 15.90 28.34
N LYS A 236 -4.47 15.43 27.98
CA LYS A 236 -3.62 14.62 28.86
C LYS A 236 -3.57 15.31 30.23
N ARG A 237 -4.12 14.65 31.27
CA ARG A 237 -3.97 15.09 32.66
C ARG A 237 -2.48 15.31 32.91
N LEU A 238 -2.09 16.53 33.26
CA LEU A 238 -0.78 16.78 33.87
C LEU A 238 -0.69 15.90 35.12
N ARG A 239 0.21 14.92 35.13
CA ARG A 239 0.66 14.32 36.39
C ARG A 239 1.61 15.35 37.01
N LYS A 240 1.17 16.00 38.09
CA LYS A 240 2.08 16.65 39.03
C LYS A 240 2.85 15.53 39.75
N PHE A 241 4.17 15.53 39.64
CA PHE A 241 5.03 14.84 40.60
C PHE A 241 5.34 15.86 41.69
N GLU A 242 4.84 15.59 42.90
CA GLU A 242 5.42 16.01 44.18
C GLU A 242 6.21 14.80 44.72
#